data_AF-M4BII1-F1
#
_entry.id   AF-M4BII1-F1
#
_cell.length_a   1.000
_cell.length_b   1.000
_cell.length_c   1.000
_cell.angle_alpha   90.00
_cell.angle_beta   90.00
_cell.angle_gamma   90.00
#
_symmetry.space_group_name_H-M   'P 1'
#
loop_
_entity.id
_entity.type
_entity.pdbx_description
1 polymer ?
#
loop_
_entity_poly.entity_id
_entity_poly.type
_entity_poly.pdbx_seq_one_letter_code
_entity_poly.pdbx_strand_id
1 'polypeptide(L)'
;MALAESGSDSVESLRYAKTPHLWALGVGAVISGNFFGWQTGLVAGFNGLLINLSLVTVLYVLLAFSIAELSTTVPSGGGPYVFALHAIGPRAAFFAGQAESLKVVITCAVIVTGISSYMNQLLNLSSDYGPIWWTLFYVLFVSLNIIGVEMTFRVQAFTTLLKCRIQNGSRMSIGSTLEVGMVQSRATRSPCGFS
;
A
#
# COMPACT_ATOMS: atom_id res chain seq x y z
N MET A 1 -17.56 -0.61 -17.88
CA MET A 1 -18.84 -0.56 -17.16
C MET A 1 -19.33 -2.00 -17.05
N ALA A 2 -19.58 -2.51 -15.83
CA ALA A 2 -20.01 -3.88 -15.47
C ALA A 2 -19.00 -4.85 -14.78
N LEU A 3 -17.88 -4.38 -14.22
CA LEU A 3 -17.26 -4.93 -12.98
C LEU A 3 -16.69 -3.79 -12.11
N ALA A 4 -17.37 -2.63 -12.16
CA ALA A 4 -17.05 -1.43 -11.39
C ALA A 4 -18.07 -1.18 -10.26
N GLU A 5 -19.08 -2.05 -10.10
CA GLU A 5 -20.26 -1.84 -9.24
C GLU A 5 -20.17 -2.58 -7.88
N SER A 6 -18.96 -2.89 -7.42
CA SER A 6 -18.68 -3.26 -6.02
C SER A 6 -17.59 -2.37 -5.40
N GLY A 7 -17.12 -1.36 -6.15
CA GLY A 7 -16.07 -0.46 -5.72
C GLY A 7 -16.42 1.02 -5.88
N SER A 8 -17.35 1.39 -6.78
CA SER A 8 -17.83 2.77 -6.87
C SER A 8 -18.74 3.16 -5.70
N ASP A 9 -19.49 2.21 -5.12
CA ASP A 9 -20.35 2.47 -3.96
C ASP A 9 -19.58 2.51 -2.64
N SER A 10 -18.38 1.91 -2.61
CA SER A 10 -17.50 2.04 -1.45
C SER A 10 -16.95 3.46 -1.32
N VAL A 11 -16.68 4.17 -2.42
CA VAL A 11 -16.09 5.52 -2.38
C VAL A 11 -17.09 6.55 -1.87
N GLU A 12 -18.39 6.34 -2.10
CA GLU A 12 -19.44 7.17 -1.51
C GLU A 12 -19.70 6.82 -0.03
N SER A 13 -19.41 5.57 0.40
CA SER A 13 -19.39 5.17 1.81
C SER A 13 -18.05 5.43 2.54
N LEU A 14 -16.99 5.86 1.84
CA LEU A 14 -15.64 6.09 2.41
C LEU A 14 -15.58 7.28 3.38
N ARG A 15 -16.65 8.07 3.51
CA ARG A 15 -16.74 9.16 4.49
C ARG A 15 -17.16 8.72 5.90
N TYR A 16 -16.92 7.45 6.26
CA TYR A 16 -17.25 6.90 7.58
C TYR A 16 -16.05 6.59 8.48
N ALA A 17 -14.81 6.69 8.00
CA ALA A 17 -13.64 6.59 8.87
C ALA A 17 -13.44 7.90 9.66
N LYS A 18 -14.25 8.09 10.71
CA LYS A 18 -14.06 9.19 11.67
C LYS A 18 -12.75 8.99 12.43
N THR A 19 -12.19 10.08 12.96
CA THR A 19 -10.98 10.12 13.81
C THR A 19 -10.85 8.96 14.83
N PRO A 20 -11.89 8.53 15.57
CA PRO A 20 -11.78 7.40 16.50
C PRO A 20 -11.46 6.06 15.83
N HIS A 21 -11.95 5.81 14.61
CA HIS A 21 -11.66 4.56 13.90
C HIS A 21 -10.19 4.50 13.45
N LEU A 22 -9.65 5.63 12.97
CA LEU A 22 -8.24 5.73 12.58
C LEU A 22 -7.32 5.57 13.78
N TRP A 23 -7.69 6.14 14.93
CA TRP A 23 -6.95 5.97 16.19
C TRP A 23 -6.97 4.52 16.65
N ALA A 24 -8.14 3.86 16.62
CA ALA A 24 -8.27 2.46 17.01
C ALA A 24 -7.43 1.53 16.12
N LEU A 25 -7.38 1.77 14.80
CA LEU A 25 -6.53 0.99 13.90
C LEU A 25 -5.04 1.18 14.18
N GLY A 26 -4.59 2.42 14.41
CA GLY A 26 -3.19 2.70 14.74
C GLY A 26 -2.76 2.07 16.07
N VAL A 27 -3.56 2.28 17.12
CA VAL A 27 -3.27 1.75 18.47
C VAL A 27 -3.33 0.22 18.50
N GLY A 28 -4.33 -0.38 17.85
CA GLY A 28 -4.47 -1.84 17.77
C GLY A 28 -3.26 -2.51 17.11
N ALA A 29 -2.76 -1.93 16.02
CA ALA A 29 -1.56 -2.43 15.34
C ALA A 29 -0.32 -2.40 16.26
N VAL A 30 -0.09 -1.29 16.97
CA VAL A 30 1.07 -1.12 17.87
C VAL A 30 1.01 -2.08 19.07
N ILE A 31 -0.15 -2.18 19.72
CA ILE A 31 -0.32 -3.04 20.89
C ILE A 31 -0.09 -4.51 20.52
N SER A 32 -0.61 -4.96 19.37
CA SER A 32 -0.45 -6.34 18.92
C SER A 32 1.02 -6.77 18.75
N GLY A 33 1.88 -5.88 18.27
CA GLY A 33 3.32 -6.15 18.13
C GLY A 33 4.08 -6.08 19.47
N ASN A 34 3.65 -5.18 20.37
CA ASN A 34 4.33 -5.01 21.66
C ASN A 34 4.27 -6.27 22.53
N PHE A 35 3.20 -7.08 22.41
CA PHE A 35 3.03 -8.34 23.15
C PHE A 35 4.10 -9.41 22.87
N PHE A 36 4.78 -9.36 21.73
CA PHE A 36 5.90 -10.27 21.42
C PHE A 36 7.25 -9.70 21.87
N GLY A 37 7.41 -8.37 21.81
CA GLY A 37 8.69 -7.69 22.03
C GLY A 37 9.11 -7.61 23.50
N TRP A 38 8.18 -7.26 24.41
CA TRP A 38 8.47 -7.08 25.84
C TRP A 38 8.95 -8.37 26.53
N GLN A 39 8.37 -9.52 26.19
CA GLN A 39 8.73 -10.80 26.79
C GLN A 39 10.19 -11.13 26.43
N THR A 40 10.51 -11.12 25.14
CA THR A 40 11.87 -11.39 24.64
C THR A 40 12.89 -10.37 25.15
N GLY A 41 12.50 -9.10 25.28
CA GLY A 41 13.37 -8.03 25.77
C GLY A 41 13.67 -8.11 27.27
N LEU A 42 12.71 -8.53 28.09
CA LEU A 42 12.93 -8.71 29.54
C LEU A 42 13.87 -9.87 29.85
N VAL A 43 13.85 -10.92 29.02
CA VAL A 43 14.81 -12.03 29.11
C VAL A 43 16.25 -11.56 28.81
N ALA A 44 16.41 -10.59 27.90
CA ALA A 44 17.71 -10.02 27.53
C ALA A 44 18.25 -8.97 28.54
N GLY A 45 17.39 -8.42 29.39
CA GLY A 45 17.77 -7.51 30.48
C GLY A 45 16.99 -6.20 30.50
N PHE A 46 16.57 -5.78 31.70
CA PHE A 46 15.68 -4.63 31.92
C PHE A 46 16.27 -3.28 31.45
N ASN A 47 17.53 -3.01 31.75
CA ASN A 47 18.18 -1.74 31.39
C ASN A 47 18.34 -1.58 29.88
N GLY A 48 18.65 -2.67 29.16
CA GLY A 48 18.75 -2.68 27.71
C GLY A 48 17.41 -2.45 27.04
N LEU A 49 16.34 -3.06 27.57
CA LEU A 49 14.97 -2.82 27.11
C LEU A 49 14.56 -1.35 27.28
N LEU A 50 14.86 -0.72 28.42
CA LEU A 50 14.54 0.69 28.68
C LEU A 50 15.23 1.64 27.69
N ILE A 51 16.52 1.42 27.42
CA ILE A 51 17.28 2.25 26.47
C ILE A 51 16.73 2.07 25.05
N ASN A 52 16.48 0.83 24.62
CA ASN A 52 15.90 0.58 23.30
C ASN A 52 14.51 1.19 23.15
N LEU A 53 13.65 1.05 24.16
CA LEU A 53 12.29 1.57 24.12
C LEU A 53 12.29 3.11 24.03
N SER A 54 13.14 3.77 24.82
CA SER A 54 13.27 5.23 24.78
C SER A 54 13.80 5.72 23.43
N LEU A 55 14.83 5.08 22.87
CA LEU A 55 15.39 5.42 21.57
C LEU A 55 14.37 5.24 20.44
N VAL A 56 13.70 4.08 20.39
CA VAL A 56 12.68 3.81 19.35
C VAL A 56 11.48 4.76 19.50
N THR A 57 11.10 5.11 20.72
CA THR A 57 10.00 6.07 20.96
C THR A 57 10.34 7.45 20.38
N VAL A 58 11.56 7.96 20.63
CA VAL A 58 11.98 9.26 20.07
C VAL A 58 12.00 9.23 18.54
N LEU A 59 12.59 8.19 17.95
CA LEU A 59 12.60 8.00 16.50
C LEU A 59 11.18 7.95 15.92
N TYR A 60 10.27 7.24 16.60
CA TYR A 60 8.88 7.11 16.16
C TYR A 60 8.10 8.43 16.22
N VAL A 61 8.28 9.22 17.28
CA VAL A 61 7.65 10.54 17.39
C VAL A 61 8.15 11.49 16.31
N LEU A 62 9.47 11.53 16.07
CA LEU A 62 10.07 12.33 15.00
C LEU A 62 9.54 11.91 13.61
N LEU A 63 9.45 10.61 13.36
CA LEU A 63 8.89 10.08 12.12
C LEU A 63 7.41 10.45 11.96
N ALA A 64 6.61 10.34 13.03
CA ALA A 64 5.19 10.69 13.00
C ALA A 64 4.97 12.18 12.67
N PHE A 65 5.77 13.08 13.25
CA PHE A 65 5.74 14.50 12.90
C PHE A 65 6.11 14.75 11.43
N SER A 66 7.15 14.07 10.92
CA SER A 66 7.53 14.21 9.50
C SER A 66 6.43 13.75 8.55
N ILE A 67 5.71 12.67 8.88
CA ILE A 67 4.60 12.16 8.08
C ILE A 67 3.38 13.11 8.18
N ALA A 68 3.15 13.70 9.36
CA ALA A 68 2.06 14.66 9.55
C ALA A 68 2.22 15.91 8.67
N GLU A 69 3.42 16.50 8.64
CA GLU A 69 3.74 17.66 7.78
C GLU A 69 3.61 17.34 6.28
N LEU A 70 3.98 16.11 5.87
CA LEU A 70 3.79 15.69 4.48
C LEU A 70 2.32 15.43 4.14
N SER A 71 1.56 14.86 5.07
CA SER A 71 0.16 14.50 4.85
C SER A 71 -0.75 15.71 4.67
N THR A 72 -0.41 16.87 5.23
CA THR A 72 -1.15 18.13 5.00
C THR A 72 -0.83 18.75 3.63
N THR A 73 0.39 18.52 3.13
CA THR A 73 0.87 19.09 1.87
C THR A 73 0.39 18.29 0.65
N VAL A 74 0.25 16.96 0.78
CA VAL A 74 -0.16 16.07 -0.34
C VAL A 74 -1.35 15.20 0.08
N PRO A 75 -2.60 15.64 -0.19
CA PRO A 75 -3.81 14.88 0.13
C PRO A 75 -4.05 13.77 -0.91
N SER A 76 -3.11 12.83 -1.01
CA SER A 76 -3.19 11.67 -1.90
C SER A 76 -3.14 10.38 -1.10
N GLY A 77 -4.12 9.48 -1.29
CA GLY A 77 -4.24 8.21 -0.57
C GLY A 77 -3.22 7.12 -0.96
N GLY A 78 -2.09 7.48 -1.58
CA GLY A 78 -1.14 6.53 -2.16
C GLY A 78 0.03 6.10 -1.26
N GLY A 79 0.01 6.45 0.03
CA GLY A 79 1.02 6.02 1.01
C GLY A 79 2.42 6.64 0.80
N PRO A 80 3.45 6.12 1.49
CA PRO A 80 4.80 6.70 1.49
C PRO A 80 5.48 6.71 0.12
N TYR A 81 5.02 5.90 -0.83
CA TYR A 81 5.44 5.95 -2.24
C TYR A 81 5.18 7.33 -2.87
N VAL A 82 3.98 7.89 -2.66
CA VAL A 82 3.61 9.19 -3.24
C VAL A 82 4.39 10.31 -2.58
N PHE A 83 4.69 10.19 -1.29
CA PHE A 83 5.56 11.10 -0.57
C PHE A 83 6.99 11.09 -1.14
N ALA A 84 7.56 9.91 -1.39
CA ALA A 84 8.88 9.78 -2.01
C ALA A 84 8.91 10.34 -3.45
N LEU A 85 7.82 10.19 -4.19
CA LEU A 85 7.67 10.75 -5.55
C LEU A 85 7.72 12.27 -5.56
N HIS A 86 7.04 12.93 -4.61
CA HIS A 86 7.02 14.40 -4.51
C HIS A 86 8.31 14.97 -3.90
N ALA A 87 8.99 14.26 -3.01
CA ALA A 87 10.16 14.77 -2.30
C ALA A 87 11.50 14.57 -3.03
N ILE A 88 11.74 13.40 -3.63
CA ILE A 88 13.06 12.99 -4.15
C ILE A 88 13.02 12.68 -5.65
N GLY A 89 11.84 12.31 -6.17
CA GLY A 89 11.59 12.07 -7.59
C GLY A 89 11.38 10.60 -7.96
N PRO A 90 11.20 10.30 -9.27
CA PRO A 90 10.65 9.02 -9.73
C PRO A 90 11.48 7.78 -9.36
N ARG A 91 12.81 7.92 -9.29
CA ARG A 91 13.70 6.78 -8.98
C ARG A 91 13.59 6.35 -7.52
N ALA A 92 13.53 7.31 -6.59
CA ALA A 92 13.36 7.03 -5.17
C ALA A 92 11.96 6.47 -4.87
N ALA A 93 10.94 6.94 -5.58
CA ALA A 93 9.60 6.39 -5.49
C ALA A 93 9.56 4.89 -5.85
N PHE A 94 10.22 4.48 -6.95
CA PHE A 94 10.30 3.06 -7.31
C PHE A 94 10.89 2.20 -6.18
N PHE A 95 12.02 2.61 -5.60
CA PHE A 95 12.62 1.89 -4.46
C PHE A 95 11.72 1.89 -3.22
N ALA A 96 11.04 3.00 -2.93
CA ALA A 96 10.10 3.09 -1.82
C ALA A 96 8.91 2.14 -1.99
N GLY A 97 8.37 2.01 -3.21
CA GLY A 97 7.32 1.03 -3.52
C GLY A 97 7.79 -0.42 -3.33
N GLN A 98 8.99 -0.74 -3.81
CA GLN A 98 9.58 -2.06 -3.62
C GLN A 98 9.81 -2.36 -2.14
N ALA A 99 10.38 -1.42 -1.38
CA ALA A 99 10.60 -1.58 0.06
C ALA A 99 9.28 -1.77 0.83
N GLU A 100 8.23 -1.02 0.45
CA GLU A 100 6.91 -1.12 1.07
C GLU A 100 6.28 -2.51 0.83
N SER A 101 6.44 -3.07 -0.38
CA SER A 101 5.99 -4.44 -0.66
C SER A 101 6.75 -5.48 0.16
N LEU A 102 8.06 -5.33 0.30
CA LEU A 102 8.91 -6.22 1.10
C LEU A 102 8.51 -6.18 2.58
N LYS A 103 8.22 -4.99 3.12
CA LYS A 103 7.75 -4.82 4.50
C LYS A 103 6.50 -5.66 4.78
N VAL A 104 5.51 -5.63 3.88
CA VAL A 104 4.27 -6.38 4.08
C VAL A 104 4.53 -7.88 4.14
N VAL A 105 5.41 -8.40 3.28
CA VAL A 105 5.81 -9.83 3.30
C VAL A 105 6.49 -10.19 4.63
N ILE A 106 7.42 -9.35 5.10
CA ILE A 106 8.11 -9.58 6.38
C ILE A 106 7.12 -9.56 7.55
N THR A 107 6.20 -8.59 7.59
CA THR A 107 5.18 -8.51 8.66
C THR A 107 4.32 -9.77 8.70
N CYS A 108 3.89 -10.30 7.56
CA CYS A 108 3.16 -11.57 7.52
C CYS A 108 3.99 -12.74 8.07
N ALA A 109 5.28 -12.82 7.70
CA ALA A 109 6.17 -13.89 8.19
C ALA A 109 6.38 -13.84 9.71
N VAL A 110 6.51 -12.64 10.29
CA VAL A 110 6.62 -12.45 11.75
C VAL A 110 5.35 -12.91 12.47
N ILE A 111 4.17 -12.55 11.95
CA ILE A 111 2.88 -12.94 12.55
C ILE A 111 2.72 -14.46 12.57
N VAL A 112 3.04 -15.15 11.47
CA VAL A 112 2.99 -16.62 11.38
C VAL A 112 3.88 -17.27 12.41
N THR A 113 5.11 -16.77 12.53
CA THR A 113 6.09 -17.32 13.48
C THR A 113 5.61 -17.12 14.92
N GLY A 114 5.00 -15.96 15.21
CA GLY A 114 4.36 -15.67 16.48
C GLY A 114 3.24 -16.66 16.83
N ILE A 115 2.28 -16.87 15.91
CA ILE A 115 1.16 -17.81 16.10
C ILE A 115 1.67 -19.24 16.29
N SER A 116 2.65 -19.66 15.50
CA SER A 116 3.24 -20.99 15.60
C SER A 116 3.90 -21.22 16.96
N SER A 117 4.61 -20.20 17.49
CA SER A 117 5.24 -20.27 18.79
C SER A 117 4.24 -20.39 19.94
N TYR A 118 3.10 -19.69 19.85
CA TYR A 118 2.03 -19.80 20.85
C TYR A 118 1.32 -21.15 20.79
N MET A 119 1.08 -21.69 19.60
CA MET A 119 0.45 -23.00 19.45
C MET A 119 1.32 -24.11 20.06
N ASN A 120 2.64 -24.01 19.90
CA ASN A 120 3.59 -24.95 20.48
C ASN A 120 3.57 -24.90 22.02
N GLN A 121 3.46 -23.71 22.62
CA GLN A 121 3.32 -23.55 24.07
C GLN A 121 1.99 -24.10 24.61
N LEU A 122 0.88 -23.91 23.89
CA LEU A 122 -0.45 -24.37 24.34
C LEU A 122 -0.58 -25.90 24.34
N LEU A 123 0.01 -26.58 23.35
CA LEU A 123 -0.17 -28.02 23.16
C LEU A 123 0.83 -28.88 23.95
N ASN A 124 1.81 -28.27 24.66
CA ASN A 124 2.88 -28.97 25.41
C ASN A 124 3.53 -30.13 24.61
N LEU A 125 3.56 -30.02 23.29
CA LEU A 125 4.08 -31.06 22.42
C LEU A 125 5.61 -31.03 22.53
N SER A 126 6.16 -32.12 23.05
CA SER A 126 7.60 -32.37 23.09
C SER A 126 8.23 -32.10 21.72
N SER A 127 9.49 -31.66 21.75
CA SER A 127 10.32 -31.00 20.72
C SER A 127 10.25 -31.51 19.26
N ASP A 128 9.66 -32.68 18.99
CA ASP A 128 9.62 -33.32 17.67
C ASP A 128 8.52 -32.81 16.71
N TYR A 129 7.38 -32.33 17.21
CA TYR A 129 6.27 -31.88 16.35
C TYR A 129 6.25 -30.37 16.05
N GLY A 130 7.20 -29.62 16.60
CA GLY A 130 7.36 -28.17 16.36
C GLY A 130 7.46 -27.77 14.87
N PRO A 131 8.22 -28.48 14.02
CA PRO A 131 8.37 -28.15 12.61
C PRO A 131 7.10 -28.35 11.77
N ILE A 132 6.21 -29.26 12.18
CA ILE A 132 4.98 -29.60 11.44
C ILE A 132 3.96 -28.47 11.56
N TRP A 133 3.75 -27.94 12.76
CA TRP A 133 2.85 -26.80 12.98
C TRP A 133 3.37 -25.53 12.33
N TRP A 134 4.69 -25.30 12.40
CA TRP A 134 5.33 -24.18 11.69
C TRP A 134 5.09 -24.28 10.17
N THR A 135 5.32 -25.46 9.58
CA THR A 135 5.10 -25.67 8.14
C THR A 135 3.62 -25.51 7.77
N LEU A 136 2.68 -26.00 8.60
CA LEU A 136 1.24 -25.90 8.35
C LEU A 136 0.75 -24.44 8.37
N PHE A 137 1.11 -23.68 9.41
CA PHE A 137 0.75 -22.26 9.48
C PHE A 137 1.47 -21.43 8.43
N TYR A 138 2.71 -21.77 8.08
CA TYR A 138 3.45 -21.14 6.99
C TYR A 138 2.77 -21.36 5.64
N VAL A 139 2.41 -22.61 5.31
CA VAL A 139 1.69 -22.93 4.06
C VAL A 139 0.32 -22.25 4.01
N LEU A 140 -0.42 -22.22 5.13
CA LEU A 140 -1.71 -21.52 5.22
C LEU A 140 -1.56 -20.02 4.91
N PHE A 141 -0.59 -19.36 5.53
CA PHE A 141 -0.37 -17.92 5.34
C PHE A 141 0.20 -17.60 3.96
N VAL A 142 1.11 -18.41 3.43
CA VAL A 142 1.61 -18.27 2.06
C VAL A 142 0.46 -18.44 1.06
N SER A 143 -0.43 -19.41 1.29
CA SER A 143 -1.62 -19.60 0.44
C SER A 143 -2.55 -18.37 0.49
N LEU A 144 -2.80 -17.83 1.67
CA LEU A 144 -3.55 -16.56 1.82
C LEU A 144 -2.84 -15.39 1.13
N ASN A 145 -1.52 -15.33 1.20
CA ASN A 145 -0.73 -14.28 0.56
C ASN A 145 -0.80 -14.40 -0.98
N ILE A 146 -0.72 -15.61 -1.53
CA ILE A 146 -0.85 -15.87 -2.98
C ILE A 146 -2.24 -15.50 -3.46
N ILE A 147 -3.30 -15.89 -2.75
CA ILE A 147 -4.68 -15.51 -3.09
C ILE A 147 -4.84 -13.98 -3.05
N GLY A 148 -4.23 -13.32 -2.05
CA GLY A 148 -4.21 -11.85 -1.96
C GLY A 148 -3.47 -11.17 -3.10
N VAL A 149 -2.33 -11.74 -3.53
CA VAL A 149 -1.55 -11.26 -4.68
C VAL A 149 -2.31 -11.45 -5.99
N GLU A 150 -3.02 -12.56 -6.17
CA GLU A 150 -3.82 -12.82 -7.36
C GLU A 150 -4.94 -11.77 -7.53
N MET A 151 -5.64 -11.45 -6.44
CA MET A 151 -6.64 -10.37 -6.40
C MET A 151 -6.01 -9.01 -6.76
N THR A 152 -4.82 -8.73 -6.22
CA THR A 152 -4.11 -7.46 -6.44
C THR A 152 -3.57 -7.34 -7.88
N PHE A 153 -3.13 -8.44 -8.49
CA PHE A 153 -2.64 -8.46 -9.87
C PHE A 153 -3.76 -8.20 -10.88
N ARG A 154 -4.94 -8.80 -10.67
CA ARG A 154 -6.12 -8.59 -11.52
C ARG A 154 -6.58 -7.12 -11.49
N VAL A 155 -6.52 -6.47 -10.33
CA VAL A 155 -6.87 -5.04 -10.17
C VAL A 155 -5.81 -4.13 -10.82
N GLN A 156 -4.52 -4.44 -10.69
CA GLN A 156 -3.46 -3.68 -11.35
C GLN A 156 -3.55 -3.78 -12.88
N ALA A 157 -3.78 -4.98 -13.41
CA ALA A 157 -4.00 -5.19 -14.83
C ALA A 157 -5.22 -4.42 -15.34
N PHE A 158 -6.32 -4.45 -14.60
CA PHE A 158 -7.53 -3.69 -14.93
C PHE A 158 -7.30 -2.17 -14.93
N THR A 159 -6.62 -1.64 -13.92
CA THR A 159 -6.33 -0.19 -13.83
C THR A 159 -5.42 0.27 -14.97
N THR A 160 -4.46 -0.58 -15.36
CA THR A 160 -3.57 -0.33 -16.51
C THR A 160 -4.35 -0.33 -17.81
N LEU A 161 -5.25 -1.30 -18.01
CA LEU A 161 -6.14 -1.36 -19.17
C LEU A 161 -7.09 -0.16 -19.21
N LEU A 162 -7.65 0.25 -18.06
CA LEU A 162 -8.54 1.40 -17.96
C LEU A 162 -7.82 2.70 -18.31
N LYS A 163 -6.61 2.92 -17.77
CA LYS A 163 -5.75 4.06 -18.15
C LYS A 163 -5.43 4.04 -19.64
N CYS A 164 -5.08 2.88 -20.19
CA CYS A 164 -4.81 2.74 -21.62
C CYS A 164 -6.05 3.08 -22.46
N ARG A 165 -7.25 2.65 -22.03
CA ARG A 165 -8.52 2.93 -22.71
C ARG A 165 -8.91 4.41 -22.67
N ILE A 166 -8.68 5.08 -21.54
CA ILE A 166 -8.92 6.52 -21.37
C ILE A 166 -7.94 7.32 -22.24
N GLN A 167 -6.66 6.96 -22.25
CA GLN A 167 -5.64 7.58 -23.11
C GLN A 167 -5.94 7.37 -24.60
N ASN A 168 -6.49 6.21 -24.97
CA ASN A 168 -6.90 5.95 -26.35
C ASN A 168 -8.15 6.77 -26.74
N GLY A 169 -9.04 7.04 -25.79
CA GLY A 169 -10.21 7.90 -25.98
C GLY A 169 -9.85 9.39 -26.12
N SER A 170 -8.88 9.89 -25.35
CA SER A 170 -8.37 11.26 -25.50
C SER A 170 -7.59 11.45 -26.81
N ARG A 171 -6.88 10.43 -27.30
CA ARG A 171 -6.30 10.42 -28.66
C ARG A 171 -7.34 10.48 -29.77
N MET A 172 -8.51 9.87 -29.57
CA MET A 172 -9.60 9.87 -30.55
C MET A 172 -10.32 11.22 -30.63
N SER A 173 -10.50 11.91 -29.49
CA SER A 173 -11.10 13.26 -29.43
C SER A 173 -10.20 14.35 -30.02
N ILE A 174 -8.87 14.24 -29.82
CA ILE A 174 -7.89 15.14 -30.44
C ILE A 174 -7.71 14.86 -31.94
N GLY A 175 -7.81 13.59 -32.37
CA GLY A 175 -7.75 13.20 -33.78
C GLY A 175 -8.90 13.77 -34.63
N SER A 176 -10.14 13.71 -34.12
CA SER A 176 -11.29 14.30 -34.81
C SER A 176 -11.28 15.84 -34.81
N THR A 177 -10.73 16.46 -33.76
CA THR A 177 -10.59 17.93 -33.70
C THR A 177 -9.49 18.45 -34.65
N LEU A 178 -8.40 17.70 -34.83
CA LEU A 178 -7.33 18.03 -35.79
C LEU A 178 -7.76 17.86 -37.26
N GLU A 179 -8.57 16.85 -37.59
CA GLU A 179 -9.12 16.69 -38.94
C GLU A 179 -10.11 17.83 -39.30
N VAL A 180 -10.99 18.22 -38.38
CA VAL A 180 -11.93 19.34 -38.61
C VAL A 180 -11.19 20.68 -38.73
N GLY A 181 -10.12 20.88 -37.94
CA GLY A 181 -9.26 22.06 -38.04
C GLY A 181 -8.46 22.16 -39.35
N MET A 182 -7.93 21.04 -39.86
CA MET A 182 -7.21 21.02 -41.14
C MET A 182 -8.13 21.17 -42.36
N VAL A 183 -9.37 20.65 -42.31
CA VAL A 183 -10.36 20.83 -43.40
C VAL A 183 -10.84 22.29 -43.49
N GLN A 184 -11.06 22.97 -42.36
CA GLN A 184 -11.40 24.41 -42.36
C GLN A 184 -10.23 25.31 -42.80
N SER A 185 -8.99 24.95 -42.46
CA SER A 185 -7.80 25.67 -42.92
C SER A 185 -7.54 25.51 -44.43
N ARG A 186 -7.97 24.39 -45.04
CA ARG A 186 -7.86 24.16 -46.49
C ARG A 186 -9.02 24.77 -47.28
N ALA A 187 -10.19 24.97 -46.68
CA ALA A 187 -11.36 25.59 -47.34
C ALA A 187 -11.31 27.14 -47.41
N THR A 188 -10.43 27.79 -46.64
CA THR A 188 -10.25 29.25 -46.62
C THR A 188 -9.08 29.75 -47.47
N ARG A 189 -8.33 28.86 -48.13
CA ARG A 189 -7.37 29.23 -49.19
C ARG A 189 -8.00 29.06 -50.58
N SER A 190 -9.04 29.83 -50.86
CA SER A 190 -9.31 30.28 -52.23
C SER A 190 -8.60 31.61 -52.42
N PRO A 191 -7.61 31.73 -53.33
CA PRO A 191 -7.05 33.02 -53.68
C PRO A 191 -8.11 33.77 -54.51
N CYS A 192 -8.87 34.65 -53.86
CA CYS A 192 -9.55 35.72 -54.54
C CYS A 192 -8.51 36.65 -55.16
N GLY A 193 -8.49 36.65 -56.49
CA GLY A 193 -8.31 37.84 -57.32
C GLY A 193 -6.87 38.29 -57.54
N PHE A 194 -6.48 38.38 -58.80
CA PHE A 194 -5.87 39.61 -59.31
C PHE A 194 -6.09 39.70 -60.82
N SER A 195 -6.89 40.72 -61.17
CA SER A 195 -6.95 41.50 -62.41
C SER A 195 -7.31 40.87 -63.74
#